data_AF-A0A960X852-F1
#
_entry.id   AF-A0A960X852-F1
#
_cell.length_a   1.000
_cell.length_b   1.000
_cell.length_c   1.000
_cell.angle_alpha   90.00
_cell.angle_beta   90.00
_cell.angle_gamma   90.00
#
_symmetry.space_group_name_H-M   'P 1'
#
loop_
_entity.id
_entity.type
_entity.pdbx_description
1 polymer ?
#
loop_
_entity_poly.entity_id
_entity_poly.type
_entity_poly.pdbx_seq_one_letter_code
_entity_poly.pdbx_strand_id
1 'polypeptide(L)'
;MNDLKAQLLAHLAQQPCDDASHDINHALRVCELAVRIGKEEAVDADLLVITAAALLHDLITLPKDHPERHKSSWLSALGAGNILRKMDFSEDAISAIEHAIHAHSFSANVETRTLEARCVQDADRMEALGAWGVMRTFYTAGRMGGEILDANDPRGEHRMLDDRKFALDHFPLKLFTLYSTMKTDTGKKIAKKRAEYLEEFRERLCCEYIDLDSPSMAIAVLCYDAGRERSLLFNPENPFEDDSNNLPVSQLIKKSSSCAFTGCFLDRLWEELYPSLPSRRESCFAGSCFVEED
;
A
#
# COMPACT_ATOMS: atom_id res chain seq x y z
N MET A 1 -15.81 8.47 15.00
CA MET A 1 -14.80 7.95 14.05
C MET A 1 -15.12 6.53 13.59
N ASN A 2 -15.27 5.55 14.48
CA ASN A 2 -15.58 4.16 14.07
C ASN A 2 -16.90 4.06 13.28
N ASP A 3 -17.94 4.77 13.72
CA ASP A 3 -19.23 4.86 13.02
C ASP A 3 -19.09 5.46 11.60
N LEU A 4 -18.35 6.57 11.45
CA LEU A 4 -18.05 7.16 10.14
C LEU A 4 -17.30 6.20 9.22
N LYS A 5 -16.25 5.52 9.72
CA LYS A 5 -15.47 4.54 8.96
C LYS A 5 -16.39 3.42 8.46
N ALA A 6 -17.26 2.88 9.32
CA ALA A 6 -18.22 1.84 8.96
C ALA A 6 -19.20 2.29 7.87
N GLN A 7 -19.78 3.50 8.00
CA GLN A 7 -20.72 4.05 7.01
C GLN A 7 -20.08 4.24 5.63
N LEU A 8 -18.86 4.79 5.59
CA LEU A 8 -18.14 5.01 4.33
C LEU A 8 -17.72 3.68 3.67
N LEU A 9 -17.26 2.70 4.46
CA LEU A 9 -16.93 1.37 3.95
C LEU A 9 -18.16 0.65 3.40
N ALA A 10 -19.32 0.76 4.06
CA ALA A 10 -20.57 0.22 3.55
C ALA A 10 -20.96 0.84 2.19
N HIS A 11 -20.63 2.12 1.97
CA HIS A 11 -20.83 2.78 0.68
C HIS A 11 -19.86 2.27 -0.40
N LEU A 12 -18.59 2.07 -0.05
CA LEU A 12 -17.57 1.54 -0.97
C LEU A 12 -17.85 0.08 -1.37
N ALA A 13 -18.32 -0.74 -0.44
CA ALA A 13 -18.66 -2.15 -0.68
C ALA A 13 -19.81 -2.35 -1.68
N GLN A 14 -20.63 -1.32 -1.92
CA GLN A 14 -21.71 -1.36 -2.90
C GLN A 14 -21.24 -1.07 -4.33
N GLN A 15 -19.96 -0.72 -4.53
CA GLN A 15 -19.40 -0.42 -5.86
C GLN A 15 -18.57 -1.60 -6.39
N PRO A 16 -18.76 -2.03 -7.65
CA PRO A 16 -17.95 -3.09 -8.25
C PRO A 16 -16.50 -2.61 -8.46
N CYS A 17 -15.51 -3.38 -7.98
CA CYS A 17 -14.08 -3.10 -8.20
C CYS A 17 -13.42 -4.29 -8.91
N ASP A 18 -12.85 -4.04 -10.09
CA ASP A 18 -12.15 -5.04 -10.93
C ASP A 18 -10.61 -5.05 -10.73
N ASP A 19 -10.07 -4.27 -9.79
CA ASP A 19 -8.62 -4.13 -9.55
C ASP A 19 -8.21 -4.43 -8.09
N ALA A 20 -7.57 -5.58 -7.88
CA ALA A 20 -7.06 -6.01 -6.58
C ALA A 20 -5.98 -5.09 -5.96
N SER A 21 -5.42 -4.15 -6.73
CA SER A 21 -4.41 -3.19 -6.25
C SER A 21 -4.99 -1.88 -5.69
N HIS A 22 -6.31 -1.67 -5.89
CA HIS A 22 -7.11 -0.54 -5.41
C HIS A 22 -8.36 -1.04 -4.66
N ASP A 23 -8.19 -2.12 -3.89
CA ASP A 23 -9.27 -2.74 -3.14
C ASP A 23 -9.63 -1.95 -1.86
N ILE A 24 -10.74 -2.32 -1.21
CA ILE A 24 -11.17 -1.72 0.07
C ILE A 24 -10.03 -1.78 1.11
N ASN A 25 -9.17 -2.80 1.04
CA ASN A 25 -8.03 -2.94 1.93
C ASN A 25 -6.96 -1.86 1.69
N HIS A 26 -6.72 -1.44 0.44
CA HIS A 26 -5.88 -0.26 0.14
C HIS A 26 -6.43 0.99 0.83
N ALA A 27 -7.71 1.31 0.63
CA ALA A 27 -8.34 2.47 1.27
C ALA A 27 -8.25 2.40 2.81
N LEU A 28 -8.43 1.21 3.40
CA LEU A 28 -8.30 0.97 4.84
C LEU A 28 -6.89 1.23 5.36
N ARG A 29 -5.86 0.66 4.71
CA ARG A 29 -4.46 0.84 5.14
C ARG A 29 -4.01 2.29 5.00
N VAL A 30 -4.38 2.94 3.88
CA VAL A 30 -4.14 4.38 3.68
C VAL A 30 -4.82 5.19 4.78
N CYS A 31 -6.07 4.87 5.12
CA CYS A 31 -6.78 5.54 6.21
C CYS A 31 -6.09 5.35 7.57
N GLU A 32 -5.68 4.15 7.91
CA GLU A 32 -5.03 3.87 9.20
C GLU A 32 -3.68 4.58 9.33
N LEU A 33 -2.88 4.55 8.26
CA LEU A 33 -1.60 5.24 8.22
C LEU A 33 -1.78 6.77 8.22
N ALA A 34 -2.74 7.31 7.46
CA ALA A 34 -3.00 8.74 7.41
C ALA A 34 -3.47 9.28 8.77
N VAL A 35 -4.36 8.54 9.46
CA VAL A 35 -4.82 8.89 10.82
C VAL A 35 -3.67 8.81 11.81
N ARG A 36 -2.80 7.80 11.70
CA ARG A 36 -1.61 7.69 12.54
C ARG A 36 -0.68 8.88 12.34
N ILE A 37 -0.37 9.23 11.08
CA ILE A 37 0.44 10.41 10.76
C ILE A 37 -0.19 11.66 11.37
N GLY A 38 -1.49 11.89 11.15
CA GLY A 38 -2.20 13.05 11.70
C GLY A 38 -2.19 13.15 13.23
N LYS A 39 -2.19 12.01 13.95
CA LYS A 39 -2.10 11.98 15.43
C LYS A 39 -0.69 12.21 15.98
N GLU A 40 0.34 11.84 15.22
CA GLU A 40 1.74 11.94 15.63
C GLU A 40 2.41 13.26 15.19
N GLU A 41 1.75 14.05 14.34
CA GLU A 41 2.17 15.41 14.01
C GLU A 41 2.01 16.36 15.21
N ALA A 42 2.87 17.39 15.27
CA ALA A 42 2.87 18.35 16.37
C ALA A 42 1.72 19.36 16.33
N VAL A 43 1.02 19.44 15.20
CA VAL A 43 -0.11 20.35 14.95
C VAL A 43 -1.38 19.51 14.87
N ASP A 44 -2.45 19.99 15.51
CA ASP A 44 -3.75 19.32 15.48
C ASP A 44 -4.25 19.19 14.03
N ALA A 45 -4.50 17.96 13.61
CA ALA A 45 -5.10 17.63 12.33
C ALA A 45 -6.59 17.28 12.51
N ASP A 46 -7.42 17.63 11.54
CA ASP A 46 -8.80 17.17 11.52
C ASP A 46 -8.88 15.70 11.09
N LEU A 47 -9.02 14.81 12.09
CA LEU A 47 -9.08 13.37 11.86
C LEU A 47 -10.34 12.93 11.09
N LEU A 48 -11.43 13.70 11.13
CA LEU A 48 -12.63 13.41 10.35
C LEU A 48 -12.36 13.65 8.87
N VAL A 49 -11.71 14.77 8.53
CA VAL A 49 -11.30 15.08 7.16
C VAL A 49 -10.30 14.04 6.65
N ILE A 50 -9.28 13.69 7.45
CA ILE A 50 -8.30 12.66 7.08
C ILE A 50 -8.98 11.31 6.82
N THR A 51 -9.85 10.88 7.73
CA THR A 51 -10.54 9.58 7.62
C THR A 51 -11.40 9.51 6.36
N ALA A 52 -12.24 10.53 6.13
CA ALA A 52 -13.12 10.56 4.97
C ALA A 52 -12.34 10.66 3.65
N ALA A 53 -11.34 11.55 3.60
CA ALA A 53 -10.51 11.71 2.41
C ALA A 53 -9.73 10.43 2.06
N ALA A 54 -9.11 9.79 3.06
CA ALA A 54 -8.34 8.57 2.85
C ALA A 54 -9.22 7.39 2.39
N LEU A 55 -10.44 7.24 2.90
CA LEU A 55 -11.32 6.16 2.45
C LEU A 55 -11.88 6.39 1.04
N LEU A 56 -12.08 7.65 0.64
CA LEU A 56 -12.71 8.01 -0.63
C LEU A 56 -11.73 8.43 -1.72
N HIS A 57 -10.41 8.41 -1.47
CA HIS A 57 -9.42 9.01 -2.38
C HIS A 57 -9.40 8.39 -3.79
N ASP A 58 -9.63 7.08 -3.88
CA ASP A 58 -9.63 6.28 -5.11
C ASP A 58 -11.04 5.82 -5.53
N LEU A 59 -12.09 6.54 -5.08
CA LEU A 59 -13.49 6.26 -5.40
C LEU A 59 -13.75 6.09 -6.90
N ILE A 60 -13.07 6.87 -7.74
CA ILE A 60 -13.15 6.79 -9.20
C ILE A 60 -11.75 6.60 -9.78
N THR A 61 -11.46 5.38 -10.20
CA THR A 61 -10.19 5.01 -10.83
C THR A 61 -10.39 4.75 -12.32
N LEU A 62 -9.71 5.54 -13.17
CA LEU A 62 -9.72 5.31 -14.61
C LEU A 62 -8.57 4.35 -14.99
N PRO A 63 -8.73 3.52 -16.04
CA PRO A 63 -7.68 2.62 -16.51
C PRO A 63 -6.33 3.32 -16.77
N LYS A 64 -5.23 2.58 -16.62
CA LYS A 64 -3.86 3.13 -16.73
C LYS A 64 -3.56 3.80 -18.09
N ASP A 65 -4.21 3.33 -19.15
CA ASP A 65 -4.10 3.81 -20.53
C ASP A 65 -5.16 4.86 -20.90
N HIS A 66 -6.05 5.22 -19.98
CA HIS A 66 -7.10 6.21 -20.24
C HIS A 66 -6.49 7.62 -20.41
N PRO A 67 -6.85 8.38 -21.48
CA PRO A 67 -6.27 9.70 -21.76
C PRO A 67 -6.51 10.72 -20.63
N GLU A 68 -7.57 10.53 -19.86
CA GLU A 68 -7.96 11.39 -18.75
C GLU A 68 -7.58 10.84 -17.37
N ARG A 69 -6.65 9.88 -17.27
CA ARG A 69 -6.20 9.31 -15.98
C ARG A 69 -5.80 10.38 -14.96
N HIS A 70 -5.22 11.49 -15.41
CA HIS A 70 -4.86 12.61 -14.55
C HIS A 70 -6.07 13.27 -13.84
N LYS A 71 -7.30 13.02 -14.31
CA LYS A 71 -8.55 13.51 -13.72
C LYS A 71 -9.16 12.55 -12.69
N SER A 72 -8.63 11.34 -12.50
CA SER A 72 -9.21 10.35 -11.58
C SER A 72 -9.37 10.90 -10.16
N SER A 73 -8.33 11.53 -9.59
CA SER A 73 -8.44 12.10 -8.23
C SER A 73 -9.43 13.26 -8.14
N TRP A 74 -9.57 14.06 -9.21
CA TRP A 74 -10.59 15.11 -9.27
C TRP A 74 -12.02 14.54 -9.34
N LEU A 75 -12.23 13.49 -10.13
CA LEU A 75 -13.51 12.78 -10.19
C LEU A 75 -13.85 12.13 -8.85
N SER A 76 -12.88 11.47 -8.20
CA SER A 76 -13.04 10.93 -6.84
C SER A 76 -13.43 12.02 -5.85
N ALA A 77 -12.81 13.21 -5.92
CA ALA A 77 -13.17 14.33 -5.07
C ALA A 77 -14.64 14.74 -5.26
N LEU A 78 -15.08 14.95 -6.51
CA LEU A 78 -16.48 15.29 -6.80
C LEU A 78 -17.46 14.21 -6.34
N GLY A 79 -17.13 12.93 -6.57
CA GLY A 79 -17.91 11.79 -6.11
C GLY A 79 -18.03 11.76 -4.60
N ALA A 80 -16.93 11.96 -3.88
CA ALA A 80 -16.88 12.04 -2.43
C ALA A 80 -17.76 13.17 -1.89
N GLY A 81 -17.69 14.37 -2.48
CA GLY A 81 -18.56 15.49 -2.09
C GLY A 81 -20.05 15.15 -2.19
N ASN A 82 -20.47 14.46 -3.25
CA ASN A 82 -21.86 14.03 -3.40
C ASN A 82 -22.32 13.03 -2.34
N ILE A 83 -21.42 12.13 -1.89
CA ILE A 83 -21.71 11.18 -0.82
C ILE A 83 -21.83 11.92 0.51
N LEU A 84 -20.85 12.79 0.81
CA LEU A 84 -20.75 13.49 2.08
C LEU A 84 -21.89 14.50 2.30
N ARG A 85 -22.38 15.15 1.24
CA ARG A 85 -23.60 16.00 1.33
C ARG A 85 -24.83 15.21 1.74
N LYS A 86 -24.97 13.95 1.31
CA LYS A 86 -26.08 13.07 1.72
C LYS A 86 -25.92 12.56 3.15
N MET A 87 -24.73 12.69 3.72
CA MET A 87 -24.41 12.35 5.11
C MET A 87 -24.41 13.60 6.02
N ASP A 88 -24.95 14.72 5.55
CA ASP A 88 -25.08 15.98 6.29
C ASP A 88 -23.76 16.59 6.78
N PHE A 89 -22.65 16.37 6.06
CA PHE A 89 -21.38 17.06 6.33
C PHE A 89 -21.48 18.55 5.99
N SER A 90 -20.74 19.39 6.73
CA SER A 90 -20.64 20.82 6.40
C SER A 90 -19.87 21.05 5.08
N GLU A 91 -20.23 22.09 4.33
CA GLU A 91 -19.54 22.42 3.08
C GLU A 91 -18.04 22.75 3.30
N ASP A 92 -17.67 23.29 4.47
CA ASP A 92 -16.27 23.52 4.83
C ASP A 92 -15.50 22.19 4.96
N ALA A 93 -16.08 21.19 5.64
CA ALA A 93 -15.48 19.86 5.77
C ALA A 93 -15.41 19.16 4.41
N ILE A 94 -16.48 19.26 3.61
CA ILE A 94 -16.52 18.71 2.24
C ILE A 94 -15.43 19.34 1.39
N SER A 95 -15.27 20.66 1.40
CA SER A 95 -14.23 21.34 0.62
C SER A 95 -12.82 20.89 1.03
N ALA A 96 -12.58 20.67 2.33
CA ALA A 96 -11.30 20.17 2.83
C ALA A 96 -11.04 18.71 2.36
N ILE A 97 -12.07 17.86 2.43
CA ILE A 97 -12.00 16.46 1.98
C ILE A 97 -11.78 16.38 0.46
N GLU A 98 -12.55 17.12 -0.33
CA GLU A 98 -12.41 17.18 -1.79
C GLU A 98 -11.00 17.64 -2.19
N HIS A 99 -10.45 18.64 -1.50
CA HIS A 99 -9.09 19.09 -1.74
C HIS A 99 -8.05 18.01 -1.40
N ALA A 100 -8.17 17.35 -0.24
CA ALA A 100 -7.25 16.27 0.15
C ALA A 100 -7.27 15.11 -0.85
N ILE A 101 -8.47 14.71 -1.31
CA ILE A 101 -8.64 13.70 -2.36
C ILE A 101 -8.04 14.18 -3.68
N HIS A 102 -8.27 15.41 -4.12
CA HIS A 102 -7.72 15.86 -5.40
C HIS A 102 -6.17 15.93 -5.35
N ALA A 103 -5.61 16.37 -4.22
CA ALA A 103 -4.19 16.65 -4.03
C ALA A 103 -3.30 15.43 -3.70
N HIS A 104 -3.86 14.28 -3.31
CA HIS A 104 -3.04 13.10 -2.99
C HIS A 104 -2.27 12.59 -4.22
N SER A 105 -2.93 12.61 -5.39
CA SER A 105 -2.43 11.97 -6.60
C SER A 105 -1.15 12.61 -7.15
N PHE A 106 -0.15 11.78 -7.41
CA PHE A 106 1.07 12.20 -8.09
C PHE A 106 0.79 12.77 -9.49
N SER A 107 -0.18 12.21 -10.21
CA SER A 107 -0.46 12.57 -11.61
C SER A 107 -1.24 13.90 -11.75
N ALA A 108 -2.03 14.26 -10.74
CA ALA A 108 -2.75 15.53 -10.72
C ALA A 108 -1.81 16.72 -10.44
N ASN A 109 -0.68 16.48 -9.76
CA ASN A 109 0.32 17.49 -9.41
C ASN A 109 -0.28 18.73 -8.71
N VAL A 110 -1.28 18.51 -7.87
CA VAL A 110 -1.94 19.55 -7.07
C VAL A 110 -1.22 19.68 -5.74
N GLU A 111 -1.00 20.93 -5.30
CA GLU A 111 -0.33 21.23 -4.04
C GLU A 111 -1.18 20.82 -2.82
N THR A 112 -0.57 20.15 -1.85
CA THR A 112 -1.19 19.81 -0.57
C THR A 112 -1.13 20.97 0.43
N ARG A 113 -2.16 21.81 0.37
CA ARG A 113 -2.28 23.06 1.16
C ARG A 113 -2.49 22.84 2.66
N THR A 114 -3.26 21.82 3.05
CA THR A 114 -3.62 21.55 4.45
C THR A 114 -2.83 20.38 5.01
N LEU A 115 -2.79 20.26 6.34
CA LEU A 115 -2.12 19.14 7.02
C LEU A 115 -2.80 17.82 6.65
N GLU A 116 -4.12 17.79 6.59
CA GLU A 116 -4.91 16.60 6.24
C GLU A 116 -4.58 16.11 4.83
N ALA A 117 -4.49 17.02 3.86
CA ALA A 117 -4.10 16.69 2.49
C ALA A 117 -2.68 16.12 2.42
N ARG A 118 -1.76 16.61 3.27
CA ARG A 118 -0.39 16.08 3.39
C ARG A 118 -0.38 14.69 4.01
N CYS A 119 -1.16 14.45 5.07
CA CYS A 119 -1.29 13.14 5.71
C CYS A 119 -1.81 12.08 4.73
N VAL A 120 -2.86 12.40 3.96
CA VAL A 120 -3.44 11.49 2.97
C VAL A 120 -2.46 11.21 1.83
N GLN A 121 -1.80 12.24 1.30
CA GLN A 121 -0.77 12.08 0.26
C GLN A 121 0.39 11.20 0.74
N ASP A 122 0.91 11.46 1.94
CA ASP A 122 2.03 10.71 2.50
C ASP A 122 1.65 9.24 2.72
N ALA A 123 0.47 8.97 3.29
CA ALA A 123 0.00 7.62 3.51
C ALA A 123 -0.18 6.81 2.22
N ASP A 124 -0.85 7.39 1.20
CA ASP A 124 -1.06 6.74 -0.10
C ASP A 124 0.27 6.42 -0.79
N ARG A 125 1.19 7.38 -0.85
CA ARG A 125 2.52 7.14 -1.47
C ARG A 125 3.35 6.11 -0.72
N MET A 126 3.15 5.99 0.60
CA MET A 126 3.90 5.08 1.43
C MET A 126 3.45 3.62 1.29
N GLU A 127 2.29 3.35 0.66
CA GLU A 127 1.89 2.00 0.25
C GLU A 127 2.84 1.38 -0.79
N ALA A 128 3.62 2.20 -1.49
CA ALA A 128 4.64 1.73 -2.42
C ALA A 128 6.00 1.42 -1.75
N LEU A 129 6.12 1.65 -0.43
CA LEU A 129 7.36 1.47 0.32
C LEU A 129 7.27 0.29 1.30
N GLY A 130 8.41 -0.13 1.84
CA GLY A 130 8.47 -1.14 2.90
C GLY A 130 8.25 -2.56 2.40
N ALA A 131 7.96 -3.49 3.31
CA ALA A 131 7.70 -4.89 2.98
C ALA A 131 6.47 -5.04 2.06
N TRP A 132 5.44 -4.22 2.27
CA TRP A 132 4.29 -4.17 1.39
C TRP A 132 4.64 -3.68 -0.02
N GLY A 133 5.48 -2.63 -0.12
CA GLY A 133 6.02 -2.14 -1.39
C GLY A 133 6.80 -3.21 -2.17
N VAL A 134 7.59 -4.04 -1.48
CA VAL A 134 8.27 -5.20 -2.08
C VAL A 134 7.26 -6.15 -2.73
N MET A 135 6.24 -6.57 -1.98
CA MET A 135 5.23 -7.51 -2.50
C MET A 135 4.50 -6.94 -3.71
N ARG A 136 4.04 -5.68 -3.63
CA ARG A 136 3.32 -5.01 -4.72
C ARG A 136 4.16 -4.88 -5.98
N THR A 137 5.46 -4.64 -5.84
CA THR A 137 6.37 -4.46 -6.98
C THR A 137 6.46 -5.74 -7.81
N PHE A 138 6.75 -6.87 -7.17
CA PHE A 138 6.86 -8.15 -7.88
C PHE A 138 5.51 -8.68 -8.37
N TYR A 139 4.44 -8.49 -7.57
CA TYR A 139 3.08 -8.79 -8.01
C TYR A 139 2.71 -8.04 -9.30
N THR A 140 2.97 -6.74 -9.33
CA THR A 140 2.68 -5.91 -10.51
C THR A 140 3.50 -6.34 -11.71
N ALA A 141 4.76 -6.69 -11.54
CA ALA A 141 5.60 -7.22 -12.61
C ALA A 141 5.04 -8.53 -13.20
N GLY A 142 4.56 -9.44 -12.34
CA GLY A 142 3.89 -10.66 -12.77
C GLY A 142 2.60 -10.38 -13.56
N ARG A 143 1.78 -9.44 -13.08
CA ARG A 143 0.55 -8.97 -13.77
C ARG A 143 0.85 -8.37 -15.15
N MET A 144 1.96 -7.65 -15.27
CA MET A 144 2.37 -6.96 -16.50
C MET A 144 3.16 -7.85 -17.46
N GLY A 145 3.50 -9.08 -17.07
CA GLY A 145 4.31 -9.99 -17.88
C GLY A 145 5.78 -9.57 -17.99
N GLY A 146 6.27 -8.75 -17.06
CA GLY A 146 7.69 -8.42 -16.95
C GLY A 146 8.50 -9.56 -16.31
N GLU A 147 9.74 -9.27 -15.95
CA GLU A 147 10.67 -10.16 -15.27
C GLU A 147 11.02 -9.60 -13.88
N ILE A 148 11.48 -10.45 -12.96
CA ILE A 148 11.89 -10.00 -11.61
C ILE A 148 13.12 -9.09 -11.68
N LEU A 149 14.14 -9.52 -12.43
CA LEU A 149 15.42 -8.83 -12.60
C LEU A 149 16.13 -9.31 -13.86
N ASP A 150 17.18 -8.59 -14.28
CA ASP A 150 18.09 -9.04 -15.33
C ASP A 150 19.17 -9.94 -14.73
N ALA A 151 19.25 -11.21 -15.13
CA ALA A 151 20.23 -12.16 -14.58
C ALA A 151 21.70 -11.81 -14.92
N ASN A 152 21.93 -11.03 -15.99
CA ASN A 152 23.28 -10.62 -16.39
C ASN A 152 23.70 -9.30 -15.73
N ASP A 153 22.74 -8.48 -15.32
CA ASP A 153 22.98 -7.22 -14.61
C ASP A 153 21.87 -6.95 -13.58
N PRO A 154 21.84 -7.69 -12.45
CA PRO A 154 20.78 -7.58 -11.45
C PRO A 154 20.70 -6.18 -10.83
N ARG A 155 21.84 -5.49 -10.74
CA ARG A 155 21.90 -4.12 -10.23
C ARG A 155 21.55 -3.07 -11.29
N GLY A 156 21.50 -3.42 -12.57
CA GLY A 156 21.24 -2.49 -13.65
C GLY A 156 22.32 -1.41 -13.80
N GLU A 157 23.57 -1.72 -13.47
CA GLU A 157 24.69 -0.77 -13.48
C GLU A 157 25.28 -0.54 -14.87
N HIS A 158 25.07 -1.50 -15.79
CA HIS A 158 25.68 -1.55 -17.10
C HIS A 158 24.67 -1.38 -18.24
N ARG A 159 23.43 -1.00 -17.92
CA ARG A 159 22.35 -0.76 -18.88
C ARG A 159 21.43 0.38 -18.46
N MET A 160 20.59 0.82 -19.38
CA MET A 160 19.46 1.69 -19.03
C MET A 160 18.42 0.86 -18.25
N LEU A 161 17.92 1.44 -17.16
CA LEU A 161 16.88 0.82 -16.34
C LEU A 161 15.53 0.86 -17.07
N ASP A 162 14.78 -0.24 -16.98
CA ASP A 162 13.46 -0.42 -17.59
C ASP A 162 12.55 -1.14 -16.60
N ASP A 163 11.75 -0.38 -15.85
CA ASP A 163 10.83 -0.89 -14.84
C ASP A 163 9.57 -1.56 -15.41
N ARG A 164 9.38 -1.52 -16.74
CA ARG A 164 8.36 -2.33 -17.42
C ARG A 164 8.87 -3.73 -17.71
N LYS A 165 10.17 -3.85 -17.98
CA LYS A 165 10.82 -5.13 -18.24
C LYS A 165 11.28 -5.82 -16.97
N PHE A 166 11.93 -5.10 -16.04
CA PHE A 166 12.54 -5.67 -14.85
C PHE A 166 11.99 -5.00 -13.58
N ALA A 167 11.34 -5.78 -12.72
CA ALA A 167 10.73 -5.29 -11.48
C ALA A 167 11.75 -4.60 -10.57
N LEU A 168 12.97 -5.14 -10.49
CA LEU A 168 14.03 -4.63 -9.62
C LEU A 168 14.53 -3.23 -10.03
N ASP A 169 14.35 -2.85 -11.29
CA ASP A 169 14.68 -1.50 -11.78
C ASP A 169 13.72 -0.44 -11.25
N HIS A 170 12.50 -0.84 -10.87
CA HIS A 170 11.50 0.06 -10.30
C HIS A 170 11.95 0.68 -8.96
N PHE A 171 12.80 -0.03 -8.22
CA PHE A 171 13.33 0.42 -6.93
C PHE A 171 14.09 1.75 -7.07
N PRO A 172 15.20 1.83 -7.84
CA PRO A 172 15.92 3.08 -8.05
C PRO A 172 15.19 4.10 -8.93
N LEU A 173 14.39 3.64 -9.93
CA LEU A 173 13.69 4.57 -10.82
C LEU A 173 12.56 5.35 -10.12
N LYS A 174 11.90 4.72 -9.14
CA LYS A 174 10.73 5.31 -8.50
C LYS A 174 10.76 5.19 -6.99
N LEU A 175 10.84 3.99 -6.43
CA LEU A 175 10.56 3.77 -5.00
C LEU A 175 11.53 4.54 -4.09
N PHE A 176 12.83 4.52 -4.41
CA PHE A 176 13.85 5.26 -3.66
C PHE A 176 13.68 6.78 -3.72
N THR A 177 12.95 7.31 -4.71
CA THR A 177 12.69 8.75 -4.78
C THR A 177 11.50 9.18 -3.91
N LEU A 178 10.56 8.28 -3.63
CA LEU A 178 9.28 8.60 -3.00
C LEU A 178 9.42 9.13 -1.58
N TYR A 179 10.35 8.60 -0.77
CA TYR A 179 10.51 9.02 0.63
C TYR A 179 10.83 10.52 0.74
N SER A 180 11.57 11.06 -0.24
CA SER A 180 11.94 12.48 -0.27
C SER A 180 10.77 13.41 -0.61
N THR A 181 9.67 12.83 -1.12
CA THR A 181 8.47 13.59 -1.52
C THR A 181 7.45 13.77 -0.40
N MET A 182 7.67 13.10 0.75
CA MET A 182 6.79 13.15 1.91
C MET A 182 6.70 14.58 2.47
N LYS A 183 5.50 14.98 2.86
CA LYS A 183 5.15 16.35 3.23
C LYS A 183 5.17 16.58 4.74
N THR A 184 4.79 15.57 5.51
CA THR A 184 4.74 15.60 6.99
C THR A 184 6.06 15.11 7.59
N ASP A 185 6.37 15.52 8.82
CA ASP A 185 7.62 15.11 9.45
C ASP A 185 7.54 13.66 9.96
N THR A 186 6.38 13.24 10.44
CA THR A 186 6.07 11.84 10.77
C THR A 186 6.12 10.97 9.51
N GLY A 187 5.48 11.41 8.42
CA GLY A 187 5.51 10.70 7.13
C GLY A 187 6.93 10.48 6.64
N LYS A 188 7.79 11.50 6.69
CA LYS A 188 9.23 11.37 6.35
C LYS A 188 9.94 10.33 7.23
N LYS A 189 9.71 10.33 8.55
CA LYS A 189 10.35 9.37 9.47
C LYS A 189 9.95 7.92 9.16
N ILE A 190 8.66 7.67 8.92
CA ILE A 190 8.16 6.33 8.60
C ILE A 190 8.63 5.91 7.20
N ALA A 191 8.48 6.79 6.21
CA ALA A 191 8.92 6.53 4.84
C ALA A 191 10.42 6.25 4.74
N LYS A 192 11.25 6.95 5.52
CA LYS A 192 12.69 6.68 5.56
C LYS A 192 12.99 5.25 6.02
N LYS A 193 12.39 4.79 7.11
CA LYS A 193 12.57 3.40 7.59
C LYS A 193 12.11 2.37 6.55
N ARG A 194 10.97 2.64 5.89
CA ARG A 194 10.44 1.78 4.82
C ARG A 194 11.35 1.79 3.58
N ALA A 195 11.96 2.91 3.24
CA ALA A 195 12.91 3.03 2.13
C ALA A 195 14.24 2.33 2.43
N GLU A 196 14.79 2.48 3.64
CA GLU A 196 15.96 1.73 4.11
C GLU A 196 15.73 0.21 3.98
N TYR A 197 14.51 -0.25 4.29
CA TYR A 197 14.15 -1.65 4.11
C TYR A 197 14.11 -2.10 2.63
N LEU A 198 13.59 -1.25 1.73
CA LEU A 198 13.62 -1.54 0.29
C LEU A 198 15.05 -1.68 -0.23
N GLU A 199 15.97 -0.82 0.23
CA GLU A 199 17.39 -0.90 -0.13
C GLU A 199 18.02 -2.20 0.39
N GLU A 200 17.78 -2.55 1.65
CA GLU A 200 18.23 -3.81 2.25
C GLU A 200 17.72 -5.03 1.46
N PHE A 201 16.42 -5.05 1.16
CA PHE A 201 15.80 -6.14 0.40
C PHE A 201 16.40 -6.24 -1.00
N ARG A 202 16.56 -5.11 -1.70
CA ARG A 202 17.15 -5.07 -3.06
C ARG A 202 18.57 -5.62 -3.05
N GLU A 203 19.43 -5.14 -2.16
CA GLU A 203 20.82 -5.59 -2.12
C GLU A 203 20.94 -7.08 -1.79
N ARG A 204 20.07 -7.56 -0.90
CA ARG A 204 19.99 -8.98 -0.60
C ARG A 204 19.58 -9.80 -1.82
N LEU A 205 18.51 -9.39 -2.52
CA LEU A 205 18.07 -10.05 -3.74
C LEU A 205 19.17 -10.06 -4.82
N CYS A 206 19.87 -8.95 -5.02
CA CYS A 206 21.01 -8.87 -5.95
C CYS A 206 22.16 -9.81 -5.59
N CYS A 207 22.36 -10.14 -4.31
CA CYS A 207 23.39 -11.08 -3.87
C CYS A 207 22.94 -12.53 -3.94
N GLU A 208 21.64 -12.79 -3.74
CA GLU A 208 21.08 -14.12 -3.60
C GLU A 208 20.41 -14.65 -4.89
N TYR A 209 20.28 -13.85 -5.96
CA TYR A 209 19.47 -14.17 -7.15
C TYR A 209 19.80 -15.49 -7.87
N ILE A 210 21.00 -16.04 -7.71
CA ILE A 210 21.39 -17.33 -8.30
C ILE A 210 20.78 -18.50 -7.51
N ASP A 211 20.54 -18.32 -6.21
CA ASP A 211 19.91 -19.29 -5.32
C ASP A 211 18.40 -19.03 -5.26
N LEU A 212 17.64 -19.84 -6.00
CA LEU A 212 16.18 -19.77 -6.04
C LEU A 212 15.53 -20.16 -4.70
N ASP A 213 16.24 -20.87 -3.83
CA ASP A 213 15.78 -21.22 -2.49
C ASP A 213 16.10 -20.14 -1.45
N SER A 214 16.82 -19.09 -1.86
CA SER A 214 17.13 -17.97 -0.98
C SER A 214 15.86 -17.24 -0.52
N PRO A 215 15.86 -16.68 0.69
CA PRO A 215 14.68 -16.04 1.25
C PRO A 215 14.16 -14.87 0.41
N SER A 216 15.06 -14.01 -0.08
CA SER A 216 14.67 -12.82 -0.87
C SER A 216 14.11 -13.21 -2.24
N MET A 217 14.73 -14.20 -2.91
CA MET A 217 14.25 -14.71 -4.19
C MET A 217 12.91 -15.43 -4.04
N ALA A 218 12.74 -16.24 -3.00
CA ALA A 218 11.48 -16.89 -2.70
C ALA A 218 10.33 -15.89 -2.50
N ILE A 219 10.55 -14.79 -1.76
CA ILE A 219 9.56 -13.72 -1.60
C ILE A 219 9.21 -13.09 -2.95
N ALA A 220 10.22 -12.75 -3.76
CA ALA A 220 10.01 -12.12 -5.06
C ALA A 220 9.24 -13.04 -6.02
N VAL A 221 9.63 -14.31 -6.13
CA VAL A 221 8.99 -15.32 -6.99
C VAL A 221 7.55 -15.57 -6.57
N LEU A 222 7.27 -15.77 -5.27
CA LEU A 222 5.91 -16.00 -4.78
C LEU A 222 4.97 -14.83 -5.12
N CYS A 223 5.43 -13.60 -4.93
CA CYS A 223 4.63 -12.41 -5.27
C CYS A 223 4.44 -12.29 -6.78
N TYR A 224 5.50 -12.55 -7.56
CA TYR A 224 5.47 -12.51 -9.02
C TYR A 224 4.52 -13.54 -9.63
N ASP A 225 4.56 -14.80 -9.16
CA ASP A 225 3.70 -15.88 -9.63
C ASP A 225 2.23 -15.60 -9.27
N ALA A 226 1.95 -15.11 -8.06
CA ALA A 226 0.60 -14.65 -7.71
C ALA A 226 0.10 -13.55 -8.65
N GLY A 227 0.98 -12.64 -9.07
CA GLY A 227 0.67 -11.64 -10.08
C GLY A 227 0.32 -12.26 -11.44
N ARG A 228 1.11 -13.22 -11.91
CA ARG A 228 0.85 -13.93 -13.17
C ARG A 228 -0.46 -14.70 -13.16
N GLU A 229 -0.73 -15.40 -12.07
CA GLU A 229 -1.94 -16.21 -11.86
C GLU A 229 -3.18 -15.36 -11.59
N ARG A 230 -3.00 -14.05 -11.33
CA ARG A 230 -4.07 -13.13 -10.93
C ARG A 230 -4.70 -13.50 -9.58
N SER A 231 -3.93 -14.16 -8.73
CA SER A 231 -4.32 -14.51 -7.36
C SER A 231 -4.23 -13.28 -6.45
N LEU A 232 -4.86 -13.32 -5.28
CA LEU A 232 -4.71 -12.27 -4.28
C LEU A 232 -3.38 -12.42 -3.55
N LEU A 233 -2.79 -11.29 -3.12
CA LEU A 233 -1.58 -11.29 -2.29
C LEU A 233 -1.85 -11.82 -0.87
N PHE A 234 -3.09 -11.67 -0.38
CA PHE A 234 -3.53 -12.06 0.94
C PHE A 234 -5.05 -12.26 0.97
N ASN A 235 -5.52 -13.02 1.93
CA ASN A 235 -6.95 -13.18 2.19
C ASN A 235 -7.54 -11.87 2.75
N PRO A 236 -8.59 -11.30 2.13
CA PRO A 236 -9.25 -10.10 2.62
C PRO A 236 -9.83 -10.23 4.04
N GLU A 237 -10.24 -11.44 4.44
CA GLU A 237 -10.85 -11.70 5.75
C GLU A 237 -9.78 -11.97 6.82
N ASN A 238 -8.72 -12.69 6.46
CA ASN A 238 -7.60 -12.99 7.36
C ASN A 238 -6.30 -13.27 6.59
N PRO A 239 -5.42 -12.28 6.38
CA PRO A 239 -4.23 -12.42 5.52
C PRO A 239 -3.21 -13.49 5.96
N PHE A 240 -3.33 -14.00 7.20
CA PHE A 240 -2.45 -15.03 7.76
C PHE A 240 -3.11 -16.41 7.84
N GLU A 241 -4.34 -16.55 7.34
CA GLU A 241 -5.03 -17.83 7.24
C GLU A 241 -4.72 -18.54 5.94
N ASP A 242 -4.58 -19.87 6.03
CA ASP A 242 -4.26 -20.76 4.91
C ASP A 242 -5.55 -21.07 4.15
N ASP A 243 -6.04 -20.12 3.34
CA ASP A 243 -7.06 -20.42 2.33
C ASP A 243 -6.38 -20.87 1.04
N SER A 244 -6.90 -21.96 0.46
CA SER A 244 -6.57 -22.49 -0.86
C SER A 244 -6.48 -21.45 -2.00
N ASN A 245 -7.12 -20.28 -1.86
CA ASN A 245 -7.10 -19.19 -2.83
C ASN A 245 -6.09 -18.06 -2.54
N ASN A 246 -5.43 -18.05 -1.38
CA ASN A 246 -4.55 -16.96 -0.91
C ASN A 246 -3.11 -17.44 -0.75
N LEU A 247 -2.27 -17.17 -1.76
CA LEU A 247 -1.06 -17.96 -2.00
C LEU A 247 0.25 -17.40 -1.42
N PRO A 248 0.57 -16.07 -1.41
CA PRO A 248 1.91 -15.63 -1.02
C PRO A 248 2.21 -15.64 0.48
N VAL A 249 1.35 -15.02 1.31
CA VAL A 249 1.66 -14.80 2.74
C VAL A 249 1.65 -16.12 3.53
N SER A 250 0.67 -16.98 3.32
CA SER A 250 0.57 -18.30 3.95
C SER A 250 1.79 -19.18 3.67
N GLN A 251 2.29 -19.16 2.43
CA GLN A 251 3.51 -19.88 2.05
C GLN A 251 4.77 -19.27 2.68
N LEU A 252 4.84 -17.94 2.81
CA LEU A 252 5.92 -17.28 3.53
C LEU A 252 5.92 -17.65 5.02
N ILE A 253 4.75 -17.76 5.66
CA ILE A 253 4.64 -18.21 7.07
C ILE A 253 5.24 -19.60 7.22
N LYS A 254 4.89 -20.55 6.35
CA LYS A 254 5.46 -21.91 6.35
C LYS A 254 6.98 -21.88 6.23
N LYS A 255 7.52 -21.03 5.34
CA LYS A 255 8.98 -20.81 5.18
C LYS A 255 9.64 -20.05 6.34
N SER A 256 8.89 -19.28 7.15
CA SER A 256 9.47 -18.51 8.24
C SER A 256 10.01 -19.37 9.39
N SER A 257 9.48 -20.59 9.53
CA SER A 257 9.99 -21.58 10.50
C SER A 257 11.42 -22.05 10.20
N SER A 258 11.85 -21.95 8.94
CA SER A 258 13.18 -22.38 8.48
C SER A 258 14.15 -21.23 8.22
N CYS A 259 13.70 -19.96 8.23
CA CYS A 259 14.53 -18.81 7.92
C CYS A 259 14.20 -17.55 8.74
N ALA A 260 15.21 -17.01 9.43
CA ALA A 260 15.10 -15.79 10.21
C ALA A 260 14.74 -14.55 9.36
N PHE A 261 15.27 -14.43 8.14
CA PHE A 261 14.96 -13.28 7.28
C PHE A 261 13.50 -13.26 6.86
N THR A 262 12.94 -14.41 6.44
CA THR A 262 11.52 -14.54 6.13
C THR A 262 10.66 -14.20 7.34
N GLY A 263 11.10 -14.59 8.55
CA GLY A 263 10.47 -14.18 9.81
C GLY A 263 10.47 -12.65 10.00
N CYS A 264 11.62 -11.99 9.82
CA CYS A 264 11.73 -10.53 9.91
C CYS A 264 10.91 -9.81 8.84
N PHE A 265 10.86 -10.34 7.61
CA PHE A 265 10.01 -9.81 6.53
C PHE A 265 8.54 -9.82 6.96
N LEU A 266 8.06 -10.94 7.49
CA LEU A 266 6.67 -11.07 7.94
C LEU A 266 6.36 -10.22 9.17
N ASP A 267 7.30 -10.05 10.09
CA ASP A 267 7.15 -9.16 11.24
C ASP A 267 6.97 -7.70 10.77
N ARG A 268 7.78 -7.25 9.81
CA ARG A 268 7.64 -5.91 9.20
C ARG A 268 6.36 -5.75 8.41
N LEU A 269 6.02 -6.75 7.59
CA LEU A 269 4.76 -6.77 6.83
C LEU A 269 3.55 -6.64 7.77
N TRP A 270 3.56 -7.37 8.89
CA TRP A 270 2.52 -7.25 9.91
C TRP A 270 2.41 -5.84 10.47
N GLU A 271 3.53 -5.22 10.87
CA GLU A 271 3.54 -3.84 11.39
C GLU A 271 3.03 -2.81 10.36
N GLU A 272 3.28 -3.05 9.08
CA GLU A 272 2.82 -2.18 8.00
C GLU A 272 1.34 -2.34 7.69
N LEU A 273 0.81 -3.57 7.72
CA LEU A 273 -0.59 -3.88 7.43
C LEU A 273 -1.51 -3.64 8.64
N TYR A 274 -1.01 -3.85 9.85
CA TYR A 274 -1.76 -3.84 11.11
C TYR A 274 -1.08 -2.99 12.17
N PRO A 275 -0.86 -1.68 11.92
CA PRO A 275 -0.13 -0.81 12.83
C PRO A 275 -0.81 -0.60 14.19
N SER A 276 -2.10 -0.96 14.30
CA SER A 276 -2.90 -0.86 15.52
C SER A 276 -2.94 -2.15 16.36
N LEU A 277 -2.45 -3.28 15.84
CA LEU A 277 -2.45 -4.57 16.52
C LEU A 277 -1.11 -4.83 17.25
N PRO A 278 -1.09 -5.71 18.26
CA PRO A 278 0.15 -6.21 18.87
C PRO A 278 1.10 -6.83 17.83
N SER A 279 2.33 -7.11 18.22
CA SER A 279 3.31 -7.71 17.30
C SER A 279 2.79 -9.05 16.75
N ARG A 280 3.16 -9.39 15.50
CA ARG A 280 2.77 -10.68 14.88
C ARG A 280 2.97 -11.86 15.80
N ARG A 281 4.09 -11.89 16.53
CA ARG A 281 4.43 -12.98 17.45
C ARG A 281 3.43 -13.06 18.59
N GLU A 282 3.10 -11.94 19.23
CA GLU A 282 2.11 -11.88 20.31
C GLU A 282 0.70 -12.21 19.81
N SER A 283 0.33 -11.74 18.61
CA SER A 283 -0.96 -12.03 17.98
C SER A 283 -1.11 -13.50 17.58
N CYS A 284 -0.05 -14.17 17.13
CA CYS A 284 -0.07 -15.61 16.85
C CYS A 284 -0.16 -16.46 18.13
N PHE A 285 0.40 -16.01 19.26
CA PHE A 285 0.32 -16.73 20.54
C PHE A 285 -1.02 -16.57 21.26
N ALA A 286 -1.84 -15.58 20.89
CA ALA A 286 -3.12 -15.30 21.53
C ALA A 286 -4.29 -16.19 21.06
N GLY A 287 -4.11 -17.03 20.03
CA GLY A 287 -5.15 -17.97 19.55
C GLY A 287 -6.42 -17.33 18.96
N SER A 288 -6.49 -16.00 18.91
CA SER A 288 -7.61 -15.23 18.38
C SER A 288 -7.26 -14.67 17.01
N CYS A 289 -7.20 -15.54 16.01
CA CYS A 289 -7.30 -15.10 14.62
C CYS A 289 -8.79 -14.96 14.30
N PHE A 290 -9.26 -13.70 14.20
CA PHE A 290 -10.46 -13.25 13.49
C PHE A 290 -11.68 -14.20 13.49
N VAL A 291 -12.32 -14.38 14.64
CA VAL A 291 -13.78 -14.62 14.70
C VAL A 291 -14.32 -13.87 15.91
N GLU A 292 -14.78 -12.64 15.70
CA GLU A 292 -15.92 -12.11 16.46
C GLU A 292 -17.01 -11.86 15.42
N GLU A 293 -17.80 -12.91 15.16
CA GLU A 293 -19.18 -12.75 14.74
C GLU A 293 -19.94 -12.18 15.95
N ASP A 294 -20.58 -11.02 15.79
CA ASP A 294 -21.78 -10.68 16.56
C ASP A 294 -22.96 -11.54 16.08
#